data_AF-A0A972MIM9-F1
#
_entry.id   AF-A0A972MIM9-F1
#
_cell.length_a   1.000
_cell.length_b   1.000
_cell.length_c   1.000
_cell.angle_alpha   90.00
_cell.angle_beta   90.00
_cell.angle_gamma   90.00
#
_symmetry.space_group_name_H-M   'P 1'
#
loop_
_entity.id
_entity.type
_entity.pdbx_description
1 polymer ?
#
loop_
_entity_poly.entity_id
_entity_poly.type
_entity_poly.pdbx_seq_one_letter_code
_entity_poly.pdbx_strand_id
1 'polypeptide(L)'
;YSLRGELFSKNINVLNLIVGRINTGFSSRSLGSLKPPETPFGGSAEKLAEKTYKAYLKRKREIVYPSWYRFFISLYNLFPDLFLKQATKKWQS
;
A
#
# COMPACT_ATOMS: atom_id res chain seq x y z
N TYR A 1 -16.73 9.71 -14.02
CA TYR A 1 -16.06 10.89 -13.45
C TYR A 1 -15.24 10.47 -12.23
N SER A 2 -14.09 11.08 -11.98
CA SER A 2 -13.26 10.72 -10.82
C SER A 2 -13.67 11.53 -9.58
N LEU A 3 -13.60 10.93 -8.39
CA LEU A 3 -13.91 11.58 -7.10
C LEU A 3 -13.12 12.91 -6.93
N ARG A 4 -11.87 12.94 -7.41
CA ARG A 4 -11.03 14.14 -7.41
C ARG A 4 -11.60 15.27 -8.27
N GLY A 5 -12.13 14.94 -9.45
CA GLY A 5 -12.72 15.93 -10.36
C GLY A 5 -13.99 16.54 -9.79
N GLU A 6 -14.84 15.72 -9.16
CA GLU A 6 -16.07 16.18 -8.51
C GLU A 6 -15.79 17.13 -7.33
N LEU A 7 -14.78 16.79 -6.52
CA LEU A 7 -14.42 17.54 -5.31
C LEU A 7 -13.52 18.75 -5.57
N PHE A 8 -12.99 18.90 -6.79
CA PHE A 8 -12.12 20.00 -7.17
C PHE A 8 -12.83 21.36 -7.04
N SER A 9 -14.08 21.45 -7.50
CA SER A 9 -14.89 22.68 -7.41
C SER A 9 -15.19 23.11 -5.97
N LYS A 10 -15.12 22.17 -5.02
CA LYS A 10 -15.33 22.40 -3.58
C LYS A 10 -14.04 22.70 -2.81
N ASN A 11 -12.90 22.84 -3.51
CA ASN A 11 -11.56 23.00 -2.91
C ASN A 11 -11.21 21.86 -1.90
N ILE A 12 -11.76 20.66 -2.11
CA ILE A 12 -11.47 19.49 -1.28
C ILE A 12 -10.31 18.71 -1.92
N ASN A 13 -9.28 18.42 -1.12
CA ASN A 13 -8.13 17.63 -1.58
C ASN A 13 -8.30 16.16 -1.21
N VAL A 14 -8.20 15.29 -2.20
CA VAL A 14 -8.19 13.83 -1.99
C VAL A 14 -6.75 13.34 -2.01
N LEU A 15 -6.31 12.72 -0.92
CA LEU A 15 -5.02 12.07 -0.79
C LEU A 15 -5.20 10.54 -0.91
N ASN A 16 -4.56 9.94 -1.92
CA ASN A 16 -4.53 8.48 -2.07
C ASN A 16 -3.33 7.89 -1.32
N LEU A 17 -3.58 6.82 -0.58
CA LEU A 17 -2.60 6.06 0.17
C LEU A 17 -2.38 4.70 -0.51
N ILE A 18 -1.25 4.54 -1.21
CA ILE A 18 -0.85 3.25 -1.76
C ILE A 18 0.12 2.62 -0.77
N VAL A 19 -0.42 1.75 0.08
CA VAL A 19 0.33 1.13 1.17
C VAL A 19 0.65 -0.31 0.85
N GLY A 20 1.94 -0.66 0.90
CA GLY A 20 2.39 -2.03 1.01
C GLY A 20 2.08 -2.59 2.41
N ARG A 21 2.70 -3.71 2.75
CA ARG A 21 2.45 -4.35 4.04
C ARG A 21 2.96 -3.50 5.22
N ILE A 22 2.08 -3.22 6.17
CA ILE A 22 2.37 -2.43 7.38
C ILE A 22 2.29 -3.34 8.59
N ASN A 23 3.30 -3.27 9.46
CA ASN A 23 3.27 -4.00 10.72
C ASN A 23 2.44 -3.23 11.75
N THR A 24 1.15 -3.53 11.81
CA THR A 24 0.21 -2.96 12.80
C THR A 24 -0.10 -3.95 13.93
N GLY A 25 0.53 -5.13 13.95
CA GLY A 25 0.12 -6.24 14.83
C GLY A 25 -1.25 -6.86 14.49
N PHE A 26 -2.02 -6.26 13.58
CA PHE A 26 -3.30 -6.80 13.13
C PHE A 26 -3.12 -8.06 12.28
N SER A 27 -2.15 -8.07 11.38
CA SER A 27 -1.93 -9.18 10.46
C SER A 27 -1.52 -10.50 11.13
N SER A 28 -0.94 -10.45 12.33
CA SER A 28 -0.64 -11.67 13.11
C SER A 28 -1.88 -12.25 13.78
N ARG A 29 -2.99 -11.52 13.81
CA ARG A 29 -4.26 -11.90 14.46
C ARG A 29 -5.41 -12.06 13.47
N SER A 30 -5.26 -11.58 12.23
CA SER A 30 -6.33 -11.49 11.24
C SER A 30 -6.61 -12.78 10.48
N LEU A 31 -5.75 -13.79 10.57
CA LEU A 31 -5.83 -15.01 9.76
C LEU A 31 -6.02 -16.29 10.60
N GLY A 32 -6.35 -16.16 11.89
CA GLY A 32 -6.59 -17.31 12.77
C GLY A 32 -5.36 -18.23 12.85
N SER A 33 -5.49 -19.48 12.39
CA SER A 33 -4.42 -20.48 12.36
C SER A 33 -3.46 -20.35 11.17
N LEU A 34 -3.84 -19.57 10.13
CA LEU A 34 -3.00 -19.38 8.95
C LEU A 34 -1.92 -18.34 9.26
N LYS A 35 -0.66 -18.74 9.16
CA LYS A 35 0.48 -17.81 9.21
C LYS A 35 0.58 -17.12 7.86
N PRO A 36 0.35 -15.80 7.76
CA PRO A 36 0.56 -15.13 6.50
C PRO A 36 2.04 -15.23 6.12
N PRO A 37 2.36 -15.36 4.83
CA PRO A 37 3.75 -15.40 4.38
C PRO A 37 4.49 -14.18 4.90
N GLU A 38 5.60 -14.39 5.61
CA GLU A 38 6.44 -13.30 6.08
C GLU A 38 6.93 -12.51 4.87
N THR A 39 6.63 -11.22 4.87
CA THR A 39 7.13 -10.31 3.85
C THR A 39 8.28 -9.57 4.51
N PRO A 40 9.52 -9.73 4.03
CA PRO A 40 10.62 -8.98 4.59
C PRO A 40 10.30 -7.48 4.40
N PHE A 41 10.60 -6.67 5.41
CA PHE A 41 10.48 -5.20 5.39
C PHE A 41 9.06 -4.61 5.51
N GLY A 42 8.18 -5.21 6.32
CA GLY A 42 6.94 -4.54 6.74
C GLY A 42 7.20 -3.13 7.28
N GLY A 43 6.53 -2.12 6.73
CA GLY A 43 6.71 -0.73 7.16
C GLY A 43 6.18 -0.50 8.58
N SER A 44 6.82 0.37 9.36
CA SER A 44 6.28 0.81 10.67
C SER A 44 5.01 1.64 10.46
N ALA A 45 4.01 1.39 11.31
CA ALA A 45 2.72 2.09 11.30
C ALA A 45 2.87 3.56 11.69
N GLU A 46 3.74 3.86 12.65
CA GLU A 46 4.06 5.21 13.12
C GLU A 46 4.64 6.04 11.98
N LYS A 47 5.60 5.47 11.23
CA LYS A 47 6.21 6.13 10.07
C LYS A 47 5.22 6.31 8.91
N LEU A 48 4.25 5.41 8.74
CA LEU A 48 3.16 5.60 7.79
C LEU A 48 2.27 6.78 8.20
N ALA A 49 1.88 6.85 9.47
CA ALA A 49 1.05 7.92 10.01
C ALA A 49 1.75 9.29 9.84
N GLU A 50 3.05 9.37 10.20
CA GLU A 50 3.86 10.57 10.03
C GLU A 50 3.92 11.02 8.56
N LYS A 51 4.19 10.08 7.63
CA LYS A 51 4.21 10.40 6.19
C LYS A 51 2.86 10.82 5.66
N THR A 52 1.78 10.20 6.14
CA THR A 52 0.40 10.54 5.76
C THR A 52 0.08 11.96 6.19
N TYR A 53 0.40 12.31 7.44
CA TYR A 53 0.19 13.66 7.95
C TYR A 53 1.00 14.72 7.19
N LYS A 54 2.29 14.46 6.94
CA LYS A 54 3.13 15.35 6.12
C LYS A 54 2.61 15.51 4.69
N ALA A 55 2.01 14.46 4.11
CA ALA A 55 1.43 14.51 2.77
C ALA A 55 0.13 15.30 2.73
N TYR A 56 -0.70 15.15 3.76
CA TYR A 56 -1.91 15.92 3.98
C TYR A 56 -1.61 17.42 4.06
N LEU A 57 -0.65 17.82 4.93
CA LEU A 57 -0.23 19.23 5.06
C LEU A 57 0.27 19.82 3.74
N LYS A 58 0.94 19.01 2.91
CA LYS A 58 1.44 19.40 1.58
C LYS A 58 0.40 19.30 0.47
N ARG A 59 -0.87 19.02 0.78
CA ARG A 59 -1.97 18.81 -0.19
C ARG A 59 -1.58 17.86 -1.33
N LYS A 60 -0.79 16.82 -1.02
CA LYS A 60 -0.33 15.85 -2.02
C LYS A 60 -1.50 15.04 -2.56
N ARG A 61 -1.40 14.67 -3.84
CA ARG A 61 -2.39 13.79 -4.48
C ARG A 61 -2.25 12.35 -4.02
N GLU A 62 -1.02 11.85 -3.92
CA GLU A 62 -0.77 10.45 -3.63
C GLU A 62 0.50 10.26 -2.83
N ILE A 63 0.53 9.23 -2.00
CA ILE A 63 1.76 8.68 -1.44
C ILE A 63 1.82 7.17 -1.58
N VAL A 64 3.05 6.68 -1.75
CA VAL A 64 3.40 5.26 -1.72
C VAL A 64 4.25 4.99 -0.49
N TYR A 65 3.89 3.99 0.31
CA TYR A 65 4.66 3.58 1.47
C TYR A 65 4.66 2.06 1.68
N PRO A 66 5.81 1.43 2.00
CA PRO A 66 7.17 1.99 2.00
C PRO A 66 7.61 2.52 0.63
N SER A 67 8.59 3.44 0.56
CA SER A 67 9.00 4.03 -0.73
C SER A 67 9.51 3.00 -1.74
N TRP A 68 10.15 1.92 -1.26
CA TRP A 68 10.60 0.80 -2.10
C TRP A 68 9.44 0.03 -2.75
N TYR A 69 8.24 0.11 -2.17
CA TYR A 69 7.06 -0.56 -2.73
C TYR A 69 6.70 -0.04 -4.12
N ARG A 70 7.11 1.20 -4.45
CA ARG A 70 6.94 1.77 -5.80
C ARG A 70 7.68 0.96 -6.86
N PHE A 71 8.83 0.37 -6.52
CA PHE A 71 9.56 -0.53 -7.42
C PHE A 71 8.74 -1.80 -7.69
N PHE A 72 8.15 -2.40 -6.65
CA PHE A 72 7.30 -3.59 -6.81
C PHE A 72 6.04 -3.31 -7.62
N ILE A 73 5.38 -2.16 -7.41
CA ILE A 73 4.23 -1.77 -8.23
C ILE A 73 4.64 -1.66 -9.70
N SER A 74 5.80 -1.04 -9.97
CA SER A 74 6.30 -0.88 -11.33
C SER A 74 6.64 -2.24 -11.97
N LEU A 75 7.28 -3.14 -11.21
CA LEU A 75 7.60 -4.48 -11.66
C LEU A 75 6.34 -5.31 -11.94
N TYR A 76 5.33 -5.21 -11.06
CA TYR A 76 4.03 -5.86 -11.25
C TYR A 76 3.35 -5.40 -12.53
N ASN A 77 3.35 -4.09 -12.81
CA ASN A 77 2.76 -3.54 -14.03
C ASN A 77 3.49 -3.96 -15.30
N LEU A 78 4.80 -4.25 -15.22
CA LEU A 78 5.60 -4.70 -16.37
C LEU A 78 5.46 -6.20 -16.63
N PHE A 79 5.29 -7.02 -15.59
CA PHE A 79 5.23 -8.48 -15.69
C PHE A 79 4.11 -9.10 -14.85
N PRO A 80 2.83 -8.86 -15.20
CA PRO A 80 1.69 -9.31 -14.40
C PRO A 80 1.64 -10.84 -14.27
N ASP A 81 1.91 -11.58 -15.35
CA ASP A 81 1.81 -13.04 -15.39
C ASP A 81 2.87 -13.75 -14.52
N LEU A 82 4.07 -13.19 -14.45
CA LEU A 82 5.15 -13.75 -13.62
C LEU A 82 4.83 -13.61 -12.13
N PHE A 83 4.29 -12.46 -11.74
CA PHE A 83 3.90 -12.21 -10.36
C PHE A 83 2.73 -13.12 -9.94
N LEU A 84 1.74 -13.29 -10.82
CA LEU A 84 0.57 -14.14 -10.56
C LEU A 84 0.99 -15.59 -10.35
N LYS A 85 1.88 -16.14 -11.19
CA LYS A 85 2.43 -17.49 -11.04
C LYS A 85 3.21 -17.68 -9.73
N GLN A 86 4.01 -16.70 -9.31
CA GLN A 86 4.76 -16.78 -8.05
C GLN A 86 3.85 -16.66 -6.82
N ALA A 87 2.84 -15.78 -6.88
CA ALA A 87 1.88 -15.60 -5.80
C ALA A 87 1.09 -16.90 -5.55
N THR A 88 0.57 -17.54 -6.61
CA THR A 88 -0.18 -18.80 -6.46
C THR A 88 0.68 -19.90 -5.83
N LYS A 89 1.95 -20.05 -6.24
CA LYS A 89 2.88 -21.01 -5.64
C LYS A 89 3.11 -20.77 -4.14
N LYS A 90 3.18 -19.50 -3.71
CA LYS A 90 3.46 -19.14 -2.31
C LYS A 90 2.24 -19.31 -1.39
N TRP A 91 1.02 -19.35 -1.94
CA TRP A 91 -0.22 -19.59 -1.18
C TRP A 91 -0.64 -21.06 -1.14
N GLN A 92 -0.16 -21.90 -2.07
CA GLN A 92 -0.42 -23.34 -2.11
C GLN A 92 0.63 -24.18 -1.37
N SER A 93 1.73 -23.56 -0.94
CA SER A 93 2.78 -24.17 -0.11
C SER A 93 2.59 -23.79 1.36
#